data_AF-A0A0A9APC2-F1
#
_entry.id   AF-A0A0A9APC2-F1
#
_cell.length_a   1.000
_cell.length_b   1.000
_cell.length_c   1.000
_cell.angle_alpha   90.00
_cell.angle_beta   90.00
_cell.angle_gamma   90.00
#
_symmetry.space_group_name_H-M   'P 1'
#
loop_
_entity.id
_entity.type
_entity.pdbx_description
1 polymer ?
#
loop_
_entity_poly.entity_id
_entity_poly.type
_entity_poly.pdbx_seq_one_letter_code
_entity_poly.pdbx_strand_id
1 'polypeptide(L)'
;MEAAFKQCSKGKPFFGGDSVGYLDVTLGSLVVCAHAGEKLYGFSLFDAARSPLLNAWVERFGALDVAKAVLPEADRLVEYAKMRQAEAAAAASNN
;
A
#
# COMPACT_ATOMS: atom_id res chain seq x y z
N MET A 1 13.19 6.37 -0.20
CA MET A 1 12.63 5.29 -1.05
C MET A 1 12.50 5.74 -2.50
N GLU A 2 12.00 6.94 -2.78
CA GLU A 2 11.91 7.51 -4.15
C GLU A 2 13.24 7.48 -4.94
N ALA A 3 14.34 7.95 -4.32
CA ALA A 3 15.66 7.89 -4.94
C ALA A 3 16.16 6.45 -5.19
N ALA A 4 15.85 5.53 -4.27
CA ALA A 4 16.17 4.11 -4.42
C ALA A 4 15.36 3.48 -5.56
N PHE A 5 14.07 3.83 -5.69
CA PHE A 5 13.26 3.41 -6.82
C PHE A 5 13.87 3.89 -8.13
N LYS A 6 14.24 5.16 -8.23
CA LYS A 6 14.89 5.71 -9.43
C LYS A 6 16.19 4.98 -9.78
N GLN A 7 17.01 4.63 -8.79
CA GLN A 7 18.29 3.96 -9.00
C GLN A 7 18.13 2.47 -9.36
N CYS A 8 17.22 1.75 -8.68
CA CYS A 8 16.96 0.33 -8.93
C CYS A 8 16.22 0.11 -10.26
N SER A 9 15.16 0.88 -10.51
CA SER A 9 14.37 0.77 -11.73
C SER A 9 15.12 1.27 -12.97
N LYS A 10 16.07 2.20 -12.81
CA LYS A 10 16.73 2.89 -13.93
C LYS A 10 15.73 3.53 -14.92
N GLY A 11 14.60 4.01 -14.40
CA GLY A 11 13.51 4.62 -15.18
C GLY A 11 12.49 3.62 -15.75
N LYS A 12 12.58 2.35 -15.37
CA LYS A 12 11.64 1.30 -15.74
C LYS A 12 10.43 1.24 -14.77
N PRO A 13 9.35 0.53 -15.11
CA PRO A 13 8.12 0.54 -14.31
C PRO A 13 8.22 -0.11 -12.93
N PHE A 14 9.19 -1.00 -12.69
CA PHE A 14 9.34 -1.74 -11.43
C PHE A 14 10.74 -1.59 -10.84
N PHE A 15 10.90 -1.91 -9.55
CA PHE A 15 12.23 -2.00 -8.93
C PHE A 15 13.10 -3.07 -9.60
N GLY A 16 12.47 -4.15 -10.09
CA GLY A 16 13.09 -5.18 -10.93
C GLY A 16 13.38 -4.75 -12.37
N GLY A 17 13.07 -3.52 -12.76
CA GLY A 17 13.22 -3.04 -14.12
C GLY A 17 11.94 -3.23 -14.92
N ASP A 18 12.01 -4.05 -15.98
CA ASP A 18 10.89 -4.31 -16.90
C ASP A 18 9.84 -5.27 -16.31
N SER A 19 10.21 -6.06 -15.29
CA SER A 19 9.35 -7.02 -14.62
C SER A 19 9.38 -6.85 -13.10
N VAL A 20 8.35 -7.37 -12.43
CA VAL A 20 8.27 -7.44 -10.97
C VAL A 20 9.49 -8.17 -10.41
N GLY A 21 10.25 -7.51 -9.55
CA GLY A 21 11.39 -8.06 -8.84
C GLY A 21 11.13 -8.30 -7.36
N TYR A 22 12.15 -8.74 -6.63
CA TYR A 22 12.06 -9.02 -5.19
C TYR A 22 11.53 -7.82 -4.38
N LEU A 23 12.06 -6.62 -4.65
CA LEU A 23 11.63 -5.41 -3.96
C LEU A 23 10.15 -5.11 -4.24
N ASP A 24 9.68 -5.30 -5.47
CA ASP A 24 8.28 -5.10 -5.83
C ASP A 24 7.35 -6.04 -5.05
N VAL A 25 7.73 -7.32 -4.86
CA VAL A 25 6.94 -8.28 -4.07
C VAL A 25 6.91 -7.91 -2.59
N THR A 26 8.07 -7.57 -2.01
CA THR A 26 8.12 -7.16 -0.59
C THR A 26 7.35 -5.88 -0.33
N LEU A 27 7.50 -4.87 -1.18
CA LEU A 27 6.75 -3.61 -1.08
C LEU A 27 5.27 -3.79 -1.43
N GLY A 28 4.92 -4.74 -2.29
CA GLY A 28 3.54 -5.08 -2.62
C GLY A 28 2.70 -5.43 -1.39
N SER A 29 3.29 -6.09 -0.39
CA SER A 29 2.62 -6.32 0.90
C SER A 29 2.28 -5.03 1.65
N LEU A 30 3.15 -4.01 1.54
CA LEU A 30 2.89 -2.69 2.09
C LEU A 30 1.81 -1.93 1.32
N VAL A 31 1.61 -2.20 0.02
CA VAL A 31 0.59 -1.53 -0.79
C VAL A 31 -0.81 -1.85 -0.29
N VAL A 32 -1.08 -3.10 0.09
CA VAL A 32 -2.34 -3.53 0.73
C VAL A 32 -2.59 -2.73 2.01
N CYS A 33 -1.58 -2.61 2.86
CA CYS A 33 -1.64 -1.82 4.10
C CYS A 33 -1.75 -0.32 3.83
N ALA A 34 -1.11 0.20 2.78
CA ALA A 34 -1.19 1.60 2.40
C ALA A 34 -2.59 1.97 1.93
N HIS A 35 -3.23 1.11 1.12
CA HIS A 35 -4.60 1.33 0.66
C HIS A 35 -5.61 1.22 1.81
N ALA A 36 -5.39 0.28 2.73
CA ALA A 36 -6.17 0.19 3.97
C ALA A 36 -6.00 1.44 4.85
N GLY A 37 -4.76 1.92 5.00
CA GLY A 37 -4.44 3.13 5.77
C GLY A 37 -5.04 4.40 5.15
N GLU A 38 -5.03 4.51 3.83
CA GLU A 38 -5.68 5.60 3.10
C GLU A 38 -7.20 5.60 3.34
N LYS A 39 -7.85 4.43 3.28
CA LYS A 39 -9.29 4.29 3.56
C LYS A 39 -9.65 4.56 5.04
N LEU A 40 -8.77 4.19 5.98
CA LEU A 40 -9.03 4.32 7.42
C LEU A 40 -8.69 5.71 7.98
N TYR A 41 -7.61 6.31 7.50
CA TYR A 41 -7.01 7.49 8.11
C TYR A 41 -6.83 8.65 7.13
N GLY A 42 -7.15 8.46 5.85
CA GLY A 42 -7.09 9.51 4.82
C GLY A 42 -5.67 9.96 4.43
N PHE A 43 -4.62 9.23 4.85
CA PHE A 43 -3.25 9.52 4.41
C PHE A 43 -2.77 8.47 3.41
N SER A 44 -2.16 8.96 2.33
CA SER A 44 -1.53 8.10 1.33
C SER A 44 -0.05 7.91 1.69
N LEU A 45 0.40 6.64 1.75
CA LEU A 45 1.77 6.31 2.13
C LEU A 45 2.80 6.79 1.08
N PHE A 46 2.38 6.82 -0.19
CA PHE A 46 3.17 7.28 -1.33
C PHE A 46 2.43 8.40 -2.07
N ASP A 47 2.54 9.61 -1.53
CA ASP A 47 1.88 10.79 -2.10
C ASP A 47 2.53 11.24 -3.42
N ALA A 48 1.72 11.76 -4.34
CA ALA A 48 2.16 12.24 -5.65
C ALA A 48 3.05 13.49 -5.56
N ALA A 49 2.88 14.35 -4.55
CA ALA A 49 3.71 15.55 -4.40
C ALA A 49 5.09 15.23 -3.82
N ARG A 50 5.18 14.24 -2.92
CA ARG A 50 6.44 13.86 -2.26
C ARG A 50 7.18 12.72 -2.93
N SER A 51 6.46 11.81 -3.56
CA SER A 51 6.99 10.55 -4.11
C SER A 51 6.27 10.15 -5.40
N PRO A 52 6.39 10.96 -6.48
CA PRO A 52 5.64 10.77 -7.72
C PRO A 52 5.94 9.44 -8.43
N LEU A 53 7.18 8.95 -8.40
CA LEU A 53 7.56 7.69 -9.04
C LEU A 53 6.99 6.49 -8.27
N LEU A 54 7.08 6.52 -6.93
CA LEU A 54 6.48 5.48 -6.10
C LEU A 54 4.96 5.49 -6.18
N ASN A 55 4.32 6.67 -6.22
CA ASN A 55 2.88 6.77 -6.43
C ASN A 55 2.47 6.08 -7.74
N ALA A 56 3.18 6.39 -8.83
CA ALA A 56 2.92 5.73 -10.11
C ALA A 56 3.27 4.23 -10.11
N TRP A 57 4.22 3.79 -9.28
CA TRP A 57 4.53 2.38 -9.09
C TRP A 57 3.41 1.65 -8.34
N VAL A 58 2.83 2.24 -7.29
CA VAL A 58 1.69 1.67 -6.54
C VAL A 58 0.52 1.41 -7.48
N GLU A 59 0.16 2.38 -8.31
CA GLU A 59 -0.92 2.24 -9.30
C GLU A 59 -0.65 1.08 -10.28
N ARG A 60 0.58 0.98 -10.81
CA ARG A 60 0.97 -0.09 -11.73
C ARG A 60 0.98 -1.45 -11.05
N PHE A 61 1.49 -1.52 -9.83
CA PHE A 61 1.57 -2.76 -9.07
C PHE A 61 0.17 -3.24 -8.66
N GLY A 62 -0.71 -2.33 -8.21
CA GLY A 62 -2.10 -2.63 -7.90
C GLY A 62 -2.93 -3.07 -9.11
N ALA A 63 -2.56 -2.63 -10.32
CA ALA A 63 -3.19 -3.08 -11.56
C ALA A 63 -2.81 -4.51 -11.97
N LEU A 64 -1.79 -5.13 -11.37
CA LEU A 64 -1.44 -6.53 -11.62
C LEU A 64 -2.54 -7.46 -11.13
N ASP A 65 -2.89 -8.48 -11.91
CA ASP A 65 -4.01 -9.37 -11.57
C ASP A 65 -3.79 -10.13 -10.25
N VAL A 66 -2.52 -10.43 -9.93
CA VAL A 66 -2.14 -11.00 -8.62
C VAL A 66 -2.38 -10.00 -7.48
N ALA A 67 -2.08 -8.72 -7.68
CA ALA A 67 -2.36 -7.70 -6.67
C ALA A 67 -3.86 -7.47 -6.49
N LYS A 68 -4.63 -7.47 -7.58
CA LYS A 68 -6.10 -7.39 -7.53
C LYS A 68 -6.74 -8.56 -6.79
N ALA A 69 -6.15 -9.75 -6.82
CA ALA A 69 -6.64 -10.88 -6.03
C ALA A 69 -6.46 -10.67 -4.51
N VAL A 70 -5.48 -9.87 -4.11
CA VAL A 70 -5.17 -9.57 -2.69
C VAL A 70 -5.88 -8.29 -2.20
N LEU A 71 -6.26 -7.36 -3.08
CA LEU A 71 -7.02 -6.16 -2.71
C LEU A 71 -8.34 -6.46 -1.94
N PRO A 72 -9.14 -7.49 -2.29
CA PRO A 72 -10.28 -7.91 -1.49
C PRO A 72 -9.93 -8.31 -0.04
N GLU A 73 -8.71 -8.77 0.22
CA GLU A 73 -8.22 -9.04 1.57
C GLU A 73 -7.87 -7.74 2.32
N ALA A 74 -7.42 -6.70 1.60
CA ALA A 74 -7.22 -5.35 2.15
C ALA A 74 -8.52 -4.79 2.73
N ASP A 75 -9.64 -4.96 2.01
CA ASP A 75 -10.95 -4.51 2.48
C ASP A 75 -11.39 -5.26 3.74
N ARG A 76 -11.11 -6.57 3.84
CA ARG A 76 -11.35 -7.34 5.07
C ARG A 76 -10.49 -6.85 6.23
N LEU A 77 -9.23 -6.50 5.97
CA LEU A 77 -8.32 -5.93 6.97
C LEU A 77 -8.83 -4.57 7.49
N VAL A 78 -9.38 -3.73 6.60
CA VAL A 78 -10.02 -2.45 6.97
C VAL A 78 -11.21 -2.68 7.89
N GLU A 79 -12.11 -3.60 7.55
CA GLU A 79 -13.28 -3.89 8.38
C GLU A 79 -12.89 -4.47 9.75
N TYR A 80 -11.89 -5.36 9.78
CA TYR A 80 -11.33 -5.87 11.03
C TYR A 80 -10.71 -4.75 11.88
N ALA A 81 -9.98 -3.81 11.28
CA ALA A 81 -9.40 -2.68 11.99
C ALA A 81 -10.48 -1.75 12.59
N LYS A 82 -11.56 -1.47 11.84
CA LYS A 82 -12.71 -0.69 12.35
C LYS A 82 -13.38 -1.37 13.55
N MET A 83 -13.59 -2.70 13.46
CA MET A 83 -14.15 -3.48 14.57
C MET A 83 -13.29 -3.34 15.84
N ARG A 84 -11.97 -3.50 15.70
CA ARG A 84 -11.01 -3.36 16.82
C ARG A 84 -10.97 -1.94 17.39
N GLN A 85 -11.10 -0.91 16.54
CA GLN A 85 -11.20 0.48 17.00
C GLN A 85 -12.49 0.72 17.80
N ALA A 86 -13.62 0.18 17.34
CA ALA A 86 -14.90 0.29 18.05
C ALA A 86 -14.87 -0.43 19.41
N GLU A 87 -14.27 -1.63 19.47
CA GLU A 87 -14.06 -2.36 20.73
C GLU A 87 -13.19 -1.56 21.71
N ALA A 88 -12.08 -0.98 21.24
CA ALA A 88 -11.20 -0.16 22.07
C ALA A 88 -11.90 1.11 22.57
N ALA A 89 -12.68 1.78 21.72
CA ALA A 89 -13.45 2.95 22.09
C ALA A 89 -14.54 2.62 23.13
N ALA A 90 -15.24 1.49 22.97
CA ALA A 90 -16.23 1.02 23.93
C ALA A 90 -15.60 0.66 25.29
N ALA A 91 -14.42 0.03 25.28
CA ALA A 91 -13.68 -0.27 26.51
C ALA A 91 -13.20 1.01 27.22
N ALA A 92 -12.76 2.02 26.47
CA ALA A 92 -12.32 3.31 27.02
C ALA A 92 -13.48 4.16 27.58
N SER A 93 -14.70 3.99 27.08
CA SER A 93 -15.90 4.68 27.61
C SER A 93 -16.48 4.03 28.87
N ASN A 94 -16.07 2.80 29.20
CA ASN A 94 -16.53 2.02 30.35
C ASN A 94 -15.60 2.13 31.57
N ASN A 95 -14.61 3.05 31.55
CA ASN A 95 -13.66 3.32 32.63
C ASN A 95 -13.61 4.82 32.94
#